data_AF-A0A1C7EA12-F1
#
_entry.id   AF-A0A1C7EA12-F1
#
_cell.length_a   1.000
_cell.length_b   1.000
_cell.length_c   1.000
_cell.angle_alpha   90.00
_cell.angle_beta   90.00
_cell.angle_gamma   90.00
#
_symmetry.space_group_name_H-M   'P 1'
#
loop_
_entity.id
_entity.type
_entity.pdbx_description
1 polymer ?
#
loop_
_entity_poly.entity_id
_entity_poly.type
_entity_poly.pdbx_seq_one_letter_code
_entity_poly.pdbx_strand_id
1 'polypeptide(L)'
;MREYRIGLILSAVVFILLLSVNTQFYHNVMPLSAPITLLTLHVMIYRYLIPEKRYGVYFFFVLMVGVSIIFSLPKYTHQQAQEQILVTYGLDMELTIQENLPLDRNEAWNPFAPNWGYAFLGTVPSVEEEHTSLLFIPDTGRIFEITP
;
A
#
# COMPACT_ATOMS: atom_id res chain seq x y z
N MET A 1 4.33 -29.37 16.22
CA MET A 1 4.63 -28.67 14.94
C MET A 1 3.61 -28.91 13.83
N ARG A 2 2.90 -30.05 13.79
CA ARG A 2 1.97 -30.37 12.69
C ARG A 2 0.72 -29.48 12.66
N GLU A 3 0.25 -29.04 13.82
CA GLU A 3 -1.00 -28.27 14.00
C GLU A 3 -0.93 -26.81 13.52
N TYR A 4 0.28 -26.24 13.41
CA TYR A 4 0.47 -24.84 12.98
C TYR A 4 0.61 -24.72 11.46
N ARG A 5 0.89 -25.83 10.78
CA ARG A 5 1.30 -25.83 9.37
C ARG A 5 0.23 -25.23 8.46
N ILE A 6 -1.04 -25.57 8.71
CA ILE A 6 -2.13 -25.10 7.86
C ILE A 6 -2.33 -23.60 8.01
N GLY A 7 -2.44 -23.10 9.25
CA GLY A 7 -2.55 -21.66 9.52
C GLY A 7 -1.35 -20.87 9.00
N LEU A 8 -0.14 -21.42 9.14
CA LEU A 8 1.09 -20.82 8.62
C LEU A 8 1.09 -20.76 7.10
N ILE A 9 0.77 -21.86 6.41
CA ILE A 9 0.73 -21.90 4.93
C ILE A 9 -0.30 -20.89 4.43
N LEU A 10 -1.50 -20.85 5.04
CA LEU A 10 -2.55 -19.92 4.66
C LEU A 10 -2.10 -18.46 4.86
N SER A 11 -1.53 -18.13 6.03
CA SER A 11 -0.99 -16.80 6.28
C SER A 11 0.14 -16.44 5.33
N ALA A 12 1.03 -17.39 5.01
CA ALA A 12 2.15 -17.16 4.10
C ALA A 12 1.68 -16.90 2.66
N VAL A 13 0.66 -17.63 2.19
CA VAL A 13 0.07 -17.40 0.86
C VAL A 13 -0.55 -15.99 0.79
N VAL A 14 -1.34 -15.60 1.79
CA VAL A 14 -1.93 -14.25 1.83
C VAL A 14 -0.85 -13.18 1.90
N PHE A 15 0.19 -13.39 2.71
CA PHE A 15 1.33 -12.48 2.82
C PHE A 15 2.06 -12.29 1.48
N ILE A 16 2.34 -13.38 0.76
CA ILE A 16 2.97 -13.32 -0.56
C ILE A 16 2.08 -12.56 -1.56
N LEU A 17 0.77 -12.80 -1.54
CA LEU A 17 -0.17 -12.08 -2.40
C LEU A 17 -0.16 -10.57 -2.10
N LEU A 18 -0.17 -10.19 -0.83
CA LEU A 18 -0.10 -8.77 -0.43
C LEU A 18 1.19 -8.11 -0.89
N LEU A 19 2.34 -8.79 -0.75
CA LEU A 19 3.62 -8.29 -1.25
C LEU A 19 3.60 -8.13 -2.77
N SER A 20 3.13 -9.13 -3.51
CA SER A 20 3.05 -9.06 -4.97
C SER A 20 2.17 -7.89 -5.43
N VAL A 21 1.01 -7.68 -4.81
CA VAL A 21 0.13 -6.56 -5.13
C VAL A 21 0.79 -5.22 -4.80
N ASN A 22 1.42 -5.12 -3.62
CA ASN A 22 2.11 -3.90 -3.21
C ASN A 22 3.24 -3.53 -4.18
N THR A 23 4.05 -4.49 -4.59
CA THR A 23 5.15 -4.26 -5.54
C THR A 23 4.65 -3.92 -6.93
N GLN A 24 3.67 -4.67 -7.46
CA GLN A 24 3.24 -4.53 -8.85
C GLN A 24 2.36 -3.30 -9.11
N PHE A 25 1.45 -2.98 -8.20
CA PHE A 25 0.45 -1.91 -8.43
C PHE A 25 0.75 -0.63 -7.65
N TYR A 26 1.35 -0.77 -6.47
CA TYR A 26 1.53 0.33 -5.52
C TYR A 26 3.01 0.68 -5.28
N HIS A 27 3.95 0.07 -6.01
CA HIS A 27 5.38 0.39 -5.91
C HIS A 27 5.91 0.45 -4.46
N ASN A 28 5.44 -0.44 -3.59
CA ASN A 28 5.80 -0.51 -2.17
C ASN A 28 5.23 0.59 -1.25
N VAL A 29 4.26 1.40 -1.67
CA VAL A 29 3.64 2.41 -0.78
C VAL A 29 2.52 1.86 0.11
N MET A 30 1.99 0.67 -0.18
CA MET A 30 0.87 0.10 0.58
C MET A 30 1.24 -0.11 2.06
N PRO A 31 0.45 0.40 3.03
CA PRO A 31 0.68 0.20 4.46
C PRO A 31 0.34 -1.23 4.90
N LEU A 32 1.32 -2.12 4.83
CA LEU A 32 1.17 -3.55 5.17
C LEU A 32 1.29 -3.86 6.67
N SER A 33 1.57 -2.87 7.53
CA SER A 33 1.85 -3.09 8.96
C SER A 33 0.71 -3.79 9.71
N ALA A 34 -0.54 -3.32 9.55
CA ALA A 34 -1.72 -3.92 10.17
C ALA A 34 -2.04 -5.33 9.61
N PRO A 35 -2.14 -5.53 8.27
CA PRO A 35 -2.35 -6.85 7.70
C PRO A 35 -1.30 -7.87 8.13
N ILE A 36 -0.01 -7.50 8.14
CA ILE A 36 1.07 -8.40 8.58
C ILE A 36 0.89 -8.79 10.06
N THR A 37 0.58 -7.82 10.92
CA THR A 37 0.35 -8.07 12.36
C THR A 37 -0.83 -9.02 12.59
N LEU A 38 -1.92 -8.85 11.83
CA LEU A 38 -3.07 -9.75 11.93
C LEU A 38 -2.78 -11.13 11.32
N LEU A 39 -1.97 -11.22 10.27
CA LEU A 39 -1.54 -12.50 9.70
C LEU A 39 -0.60 -13.28 10.62
N THR A 40 0.26 -12.61 11.39
CA THR A 40 1.09 -13.28 12.41
C THR A 40 0.23 -13.75 13.58
N LEU A 41 -0.72 -12.92 14.03
CA LEU A 41 -1.69 -13.28 15.05
C LEU A 41 -2.60 -14.45 14.60
N HIS A 42 -2.95 -14.52 13.31
CA HIS A 42 -3.70 -15.62 12.71
C HIS A 42 -3.04 -16.98 12.99
N VAL A 43 -1.71 -17.08 12.81
CA VAL A 43 -0.98 -18.33 13.05
C VAL A 43 -1.07 -18.78 14.51
N MET A 44 -1.01 -17.82 15.44
CA MET A 44 -1.19 -18.10 16.87
C MET A 44 -2.63 -18.53 17.18
N ILE A 45 -3.61 -17.75 16.73
CA ILE A 45 -5.03 -17.96 17.02
C ILE A 45 -5.56 -19.26 16.40
N TYR A 46 -5.13 -19.59 15.17
CA TYR A 46 -5.51 -20.83 14.48
C TYR A 46 -5.23 -22.05 15.35
N ARG A 47 -4.09 -22.07 16.06
CA ARG A 47 -3.71 -23.15 16.95
C ARG A 47 -4.67 -23.32 18.13
N TYR A 48 -5.20 -22.23 18.68
CA TYR A 48 -6.05 -22.29 19.87
C TYR A 48 -7.53 -22.49 19.52
N LEU A 49 -8.05 -21.78 18.52
CA LEU A 49 -9.50 -21.76 18.25
C LEU A 49 -10.01 -22.98 17.47
N ILE A 50 -9.20 -23.56 16.58
CA ILE A 50 -9.61 -24.70 15.76
C ILE A 50 -9.78 -25.98 16.60
N PRO A 51 -8.85 -26.34 17.51
CA PRO A 51 -9.04 -27.50 18.39
C PRO A 51 -10.21 -27.32 19.37
N GLU A 52 -10.46 -26.10 19.83
CA GLU A 52 -11.61 -25.78 20.70
C GLU A 52 -12.95 -25.74 19.94
N LYS A 53 -12.96 -26.01 18.62
CA LYS A 53 -14.14 -25.95 17.73
C LYS A 53 -14.86 -24.60 17.76
N ARG A 54 -14.15 -23.53 18.11
CA ARG A 54 -14.67 -22.15 18.17
C ARG A 54 -14.66 -21.49 16.79
N TYR A 55 -15.29 -22.16 15.82
CA TYR A 55 -15.28 -21.72 14.41
C TYR A 55 -15.89 -20.33 14.22
N GLY A 56 -16.87 -19.92 15.03
CA GLY A 56 -17.46 -18.58 14.95
C GLY A 56 -16.46 -17.47 15.28
N VAL A 57 -15.66 -17.64 16.34
CA VAL A 57 -14.61 -16.67 16.72
C VAL A 57 -13.51 -16.63 15.66
N TYR A 58 -13.13 -17.79 15.12
CA TYR A 58 -12.16 -17.87 14.04
C TYR A 58 -12.66 -17.17 12.76
N PHE A 59 -13.93 -17.36 12.39
CA PHE A 59 -14.54 -16.69 11.24
C PHE A 59 -14.54 -15.17 11.42
N PHE A 60 -14.92 -14.68 12.60
CA PHE A 60 -14.85 -13.25 12.92
C PHE A 60 -13.43 -12.69 12.79
N PHE A 61 -12.43 -13.45 13.26
CA PHE A 61 -11.03 -13.06 13.12
C PHE A 61 -10.58 -12.98 11.66
N VAL A 62 -10.93 -13.96 10.83
CA VAL A 62 -10.64 -13.95 9.38
C VAL A 62 -11.32 -12.74 8.72
N LEU A 63 -12.54 -12.39 9.13
CA LEU A 63 -13.22 -11.19 8.65
C LEU A 63 -12.44 -9.92 9.01
N MET A 64 -11.92 -9.80 10.24
CA MET A 64 -11.07 -8.67 10.62
C MET A 64 -9.78 -8.58 9.78
N VAL A 65 -9.15 -9.71 9.45
CA VAL A 65 -8.01 -9.73 8.52
C VAL A 65 -8.43 -9.16 7.16
N GLY A 66 -9.55 -9.61 6.61
CA GLY A 66 -10.07 -9.11 5.33
C GLY A 66 -10.35 -7.60 5.35
N VAL A 67 -11.00 -7.12 6.41
CA VAL A 67 -11.25 -5.68 6.62
C VAL A 67 -9.93 -4.91 6.67
N SER A 68 -8.94 -5.39 7.42
CA SER A 68 -7.63 -4.72 7.52
C SER A 68 -6.94 -4.57 6.17
N ILE A 69 -7.05 -5.58 5.29
CA ILE A 69 -6.46 -5.54 3.96
C ILE A 69 -7.16 -4.46 3.13
N ILE A 70 -8.49 -4.39 3.17
CA ILE A 70 -9.27 -3.39 2.44
C ILE A 70 -8.87 -1.97 2.87
N PHE A 71 -8.78 -1.72 4.18
CA PHE A 71 -8.39 -0.40 4.70
C PHE A 71 -6.92 -0.05 4.42
N SER A 72 -6.05 -1.05 4.25
CA SER A 72 -4.65 -0.85 3.88
C SER A 72 -4.44 -0.57 2.39
N LEU A 73 -5.45 -0.67 1.52
CA LEU A 73 -5.29 -0.38 0.09
C LEU A 73 -5.32 1.13 -0.14
N PRO A 74 -4.26 1.74 -0.71
CA PRO A 74 -4.30 3.13 -1.14
C PRO A 74 -5.36 3.32 -2.22
N LYS A 75 -5.94 4.52 -2.28
CA LYS A 75 -7.01 4.83 -3.23
C LYS A 75 -6.51 4.82 -4.68
N TYR A 76 -5.27 5.24 -4.90
CA TYR A 76 -4.68 5.39 -6.22
C TYR A 76 -3.46 4.47 -6.40
N THR A 77 -3.47 3.72 -7.51
CA THR A 77 -2.28 2.99 -7.98
C THR A 77 -1.26 3.95 -8.59
N HIS A 78 -0.04 3.47 -8.78
CA HIS A 78 1.01 4.27 -9.44
C HIS A 78 0.61 4.72 -10.85
N GLN A 79 -0.05 3.85 -11.63
CA GLN A 79 -0.52 4.18 -12.98
C GLN A 79 -1.61 5.26 -12.94
N GLN A 80 -2.57 5.15 -12.01
CA GLN A 80 -3.61 6.16 -11.85
C GLN A 80 -3.05 7.52 -11.42
N ALA A 81 -2.01 7.52 -10.56
CA ALA A 81 -1.33 8.74 -10.17
C ALA A 81 -0.67 9.43 -11.37
N GLN A 82 0.02 8.66 -12.22
CA GLN A 82 0.64 9.17 -13.45
C GLN A 82 -0.41 9.78 -14.39
N GLU A 83 -1.49 9.07 -14.66
CA GLU A 83 -2.59 9.56 -15.50
C GLU A 83 -3.20 10.85 -14.94
N GLN A 84 -3.45 10.91 -13.63
CA GLN A 84 -4.02 12.09 -12.99
C GLN A 84 -3.09 13.30 -13.06
N ILE A 85 -1.78 13.10 -12.98
CA ILE A 85 -0.79 14.17 -13.15
C ILE A 85 -0.80 14.68 -14.59
N LEU A 86 -0.78 13.79 -15.59
CA LEU A 86 -0.81 14.18 -17.01
C LEU A 86 -2.09 14.95 -17.37
N VAL A 87 -3.24 14.56 -16.80
CA VAL A 87 -4.50 15.30 -16.98
C VAL A 87 -4.44 16.70 -16.35
N THR A 88 -3.71 16.86 -15.24
CA THR A 88 -3.64 18.13 -14.49
C THR A 88 -2.62 19.11 -15.10
N TYR A 89 -1.45 18.62 -15.51
CA TYR A 89 -0.32 19.44 -15.98
C TYR A 89 -0.13 19.45 -17.50
N GLY A 90 -0.84 18.59 -18.24
CA GLY A 90 -0.79 18.51 -19.70
C GLY A 90 -0.23 17.18 -20.20
N LEU A 91 -0.84 16.66 -21.28
CA LEU A 91 -0.46 15.38 -21.91
C LEU A 91 0.93 15.40 -22.55
N ASP A 92 1.47 16.60 -22.80
CA ASP A 92 2.77 16.79 -23.45
C ASP A 92 3.94 16.70 -22.47
N MET A 93 3.68 16.53 -21.17
CA MET A 93 4.72 16.37 -20.15
C MET A 93 5.23 14.94 -20.12
N GLU A 94 6.54 14.76 -20.27
CA GLU A 94 7.18 13.47 -20.02
C GLU A 94 7.40 13.32 -18.51
N LEU A 95 6.83 12.26 -17.92
CA LEU A 95 7.00 11.92 -16.52
C LEU A 95 8.05 10.82 -16.38
N THR A 96 9.19 11.17 -15.78
CA THR A 96 10.18 10.19 -15.36
C THR A 96 9.85 9.70 -13.96
N ILE A 97 9.82 8.38 -13.78
CA ILE A 97 9.58 7.75 -12.48
C ILE A 97 10.76 8.05 -11.56
N GLN A 98 10.48 8.60 -10.38
CA GLN A 98 11.47 8.80 -9.33
C GLN A 98 11.22 7.81 -8.17
N GLU A 99 12.22 7.61 -7.30
CA GLU A 99 12.01 6.86 -6.07
C GLU A 99 10.94 7.53 -5.20
N ASN A 100 10.05 6.72 -4.61
CA ASN A 100 9.00 7.22 -3.72
C ASN A 100 9.60 8.05 -2.58
N LEU A 101 8.91 9.11 -2.19
CA LEU A 101 9.35 10.00 -1.11
C LEU A 101 8.55 9.75 0.16
N PRO A 102 9.19 9.82 1.34
CA PRO A 102 8.48 9.73 2.61
C PRO A 102 7.55 10.93 2.79
N LEU A 103 6.34 10.67 3.29
CA LEU A 103 5.36 11.69 3.65
C LEU A 103 5.59 12.08 5.11
N ASP A 104 5.86 13.36 5.35
CA ASP A 104 5.95 13.89 6.72
C ASP A 104 4.55 14.05 7.33
N ARG A 105 4.04 12.96 7.93
CA ARG A 105 2.76 12.94 8.66
C ARG A 105 3.03 13.17 10.14
N ASN A 106 3.21 14.44 10.51
CA ASN A 106 3.61 14.86 11.85
C ASN A 106 2.61 14.58 13.00
N GLU A 107 1.39 14.08 12.77
CA GLU A 107 0.32 14.20 13.79
C GLU A 107 -0.39 12.92 14.25
N ALA A 108 -0.25 11.75 13.61
CA ALA A 108 -0.76 10.50 14.18
C ALA A 108 -0.21 9.25 13.51
N TRP A 109 0.21 8.25 14.30
CA TRP A 109 0.50 6.91 13.78
C TRP A 109 -0.80 6.27 13.27
N ASN A 110 -0.89 6.07 11.96
CA ASN A 110 -2.01 5.38 11.32
C ASN A 110 -1.51 4.13 10.57
N PRO A 111 -1.84 2.91 11.05
CA PRO A 111 -1.33 1.68 10.46
C PRO A 111 -1.95 1.34 9.09
N PHE A 112 -2.98 2.08 8.67
CA PHE A 112 -3.68 1.91 7.40
C PHE A 112 -3.37 2.99 6.37
N ALA A 113 -2.48 3.93 6.70
CA ALA A 113 -2.16 5.01 5.79
C ALA A 113 -0.71 4.90 5.28
N PRO A 114 -0.46 5.06 3.96
CA PRO A 114 0.87 5.09 3.39
C PRO A 114 1.71 6.20 4.00
N ASN A 115 2.95 5.83 4.34
CA ASN A 115 3.99 6.76 4.77
C ASN A 115 4.84 7.26 3.61
N TRP A 116 4.53 6.86 2.38
CA TRP A 116 5.29 7.16 1.18
C TRP A 116 4.33 7.64 0.08
N GLY A 117 4.77 8.62 -0.70
CA GLY A 117 4.08 9.13 -1.89
C GLY A 117 4.84 8.78 -3.16
N TYR A 118 4.13 8.78 -4.28
CA TYR A 118 4.76 8.58 -5.58
C TYR A 118 5.43 9.89 -6.01
N ALA A 119 6.72 9.82 -6.33
CA ALA A 119 7.45 10.97 -6.84
C ALA A 119 7.64 10.83 -8.35
N PHE A 120 7.38 11.92 -9.06
CA PHE A 120 7.51 12.01 -10.51
C PHE A 120 8.33 13.24 -10.85
N LEU A 121 9.15 13.13 -11.89
CA LEU A 121 9.85 14.28 -12.46
C LEU A 121 9.22 14.61 -13.81
N GLY A 122 8.57 15.76 -13.90
CA GLY A 122 7.97 16.27 -15.13
C GLY A 122 8.95 17.10 -15.93
N THR A 123 9.08 16.80 -17.22
CA THR A 123 9.82 17.59 -18.20
C THR A 123 8.90 18.00 -19.35
N VAL A 124 8.84 19.29 -19.66
CA VAL A 124 8.08 19.80 -20.81
C VAL A 124 9.02 19.90 -22.01
N PRO A 125 8.82 19.13 -23.11
CA PRO A 125 9.73 19.10 -24.25
C PRO A 125 9.89 20.43 -24.98
N SER A 126 8.93 21.36 -24.81
CA SER A 126 8.94 22.68 -25.47
C SER A 126 9.78 23.73 -24.75
N VAL A 127 10.15 23.50 -23.49
CA VAL A 127 11.00 24.38 -22.68
C VAL A 127 12.08 23.48 -22.07
N GLU A 128 13.11 23.20 -22.87
CA GLU A 128 14.33 22.55 -22.37
C GLU A 128 14.79 23.34 -21.12
N GLU A 129 14.74 22.70 -19.95
CA GLU A 129 15.29 23.11 -18.63
C GLU A 129 14.31 23.30 -17.45
N GLU A 130 12.98 23.31 -17.63
CA GLU A 130 12.08 23.32 -16.46
C GLU A 130 11.77 21.89 -15.97
N HIS A 131 12.55 21.44 -14.98
CA HIS A 131 12.28 20.23 -14.21
C HIS A 131 11.33 20.55 -13.06
N THR A 132 10.10 20.05 -13.11
CA THR A 132 9.18 20.13 -11.97
C THR A 132 9.11 18.77 -11.30
N SER A 133 9.53 18.68 -10.04
CA SER A 133 9.35 17.46 -9.25
C SER A 133 7.96 17.51 -8.59
N LEU A 134 7.21 16.41 -8.74
CA LEU A 134 5.82 16.28 -8.35
C LEU A 134 5.67 15.12 -7.38
N LEU A 135 5.06 15.38 -6.23
CA LEU A 135 4.72 14.39 -5.23
C LEU A 135 3.22 14.12 -5.23
N PHE A 136 2.84 12.87 -5.42
CA PHE A 136 1.45 12.42 -5.40
C PHE A 136 1.16 11.62 -4.11
N ILE A 137 0.13 12.03 -3.37
CA ILE A 137 -0.33 11.31 -2.18
C ILE A 137 -1.34 10.21 -2.56
N PRO A 138 -1.03 8.91 -2.35
CA PRO A 138 -1.83 7.78 -2.83
C PRO A 138 -3.24 7.66 -2.23
N ASP A 139 -3.48 8.27 -1.07
CA ASP A 139 -4.78 8.20 -0.38
C ASP A 139 -5.74 9.29 -0.84
N THR A 140 -5.21 10.51 -0.95
CA THR A 140 -6.02 11.72 -1.15
C THR A 140 -6.06 12.13 -2.62
N GLY A 141 -5.10 11.68 -3.44
CA GLY A 141 -4.93 12.13 -4.81
C GLY A 141 -4.47 13.58 -4.91
N ARG A 142 -3.80 14.10 -3.87
CA ARG A 142 -3.25 15.46 -3.86
C ARG A 142 -1.89 15.43 -4.53
N ILE A 143 -1.64 16.44 -5.35
CA ILE A 143 -0.37 16.65 -6.04
C ILE A 143 0.31 17.86 -5.42
N PHE A 144 1.58 17.74 -5.09
CA PHE A 144 2.42 18.83 -4.59
C PHE A 144 3.61 19.01 -5.51
N GLU A 145 3.90 20.24 -5.88
CA GLU A 145 5.18 20.59 -6.50
C GLU A 145 6.23 20.66 -5.39
N ILE A 146 7.30 19.91 -5.58
CA ILE A 146 8.47 19.94 -4.69
C ILE A 146 9.60 20.62 -5.46
N THR A 147 9.97 21.81 -5.02
CA THR A 147 11.15 22.53 -5.51
C THR A 147 12.40 21.81 -5.00
N PRO A 148 13.45 21.65 -5.82
CA PRO A 148 14.72 21.05 -5.39
C PRO A 148 15.38 21.79 -4.22
#